data_AF-V8NXR4-F1
#
_entry.id   AF-V8NXR4-F1
#
_cell.length_a   1.000
_cell.length_b   1.000
_cell.length_c   1.000
_cell.angle_alpha   90.00
_cell.angle_beta   90.00
_cell.angle_gamma   90.00
#
_symmetry.space_group_name_H-M   'P 1'
#
loop_
_entity.id
_entity.type
_entity.pdbx_description
1 polymer ?
#
loop_
_entity_poly.entity_id
_entity_poly.type
_entity_poly.pdbx_seq_one_letter_code
_entity_poly.pdbx_strand_id
1 'polypeptide(L)'
;MITAILQSRLARTSFDKNRFQNVSETLHMECKAEMVTPLVTNPGHVCITDENLYFQPLNGYPKPVVQVTLRSVRRIYKRRHSLSPL
;
A
#
# COMPACT_ATOMS: atom_id res chain seq x y z
N MET A 1 8.36 -5.68 -21.27
CA MET A 1 7.92 -7.04 -20.89
C MET A 1 7.78 -7.20 -19.37
N ILE A 2 8.82 -6.91 -18.58
CA ILE A 2 8.79 -7.04 -17.11
C ILE A 2 7.73 -6.14 -16.45
N THR A 3 7.62 -4.88 -16.87
CA THR A 3 6.62 -3.93 -16.35
C THR A 3 5.18 -4.40 -16.56
N ALA A 4 4.87 -4.93 -17.75
CA ALA A 4 3.56 -5.48 -18.07
C ALA A 4 3.22 -6.73 -17.23
N ILE A 5 4.20 -7.61 -16.98
CA ILE A 5 4.03 -8.77 -16.09
C ILE A 5 3.73 -8.27 -14.66
N LEU A 6 4.45 -7.26 -14.20
CA LEU A 6 4.28 -6.70 -12.88
C LEU A 6 2.90 -6.04 -12.72
N GLN A 7 2.48 -5.23 -13.69
CA GLN A 7 1.14 -4.65 -13.73
C GLN A 7 0.03 -5.71 -13.79
N SER A 8 0.21 -6.76 -14.59
CA SER A 8 -0.72 -7.90 -14.65
C SER A 8 -0.86 -8.62 -13.31
N ARG A 9 0.25 -8.82 -12.58
CA ARG A 9 0.22 -9.43 -11.24
C ARG A 9 -0.45 -8.51 -10.22
N LEU A 10 -0.12 -7.22 -10.24
CA LEU A 10 -0.72 -6.23 -9.35
C LEU A 10 -2.23 -6.08 -9.62
N ALA A 11 -2.67 -6.23 -10.87
CA ALA A 11 -4.08 -6.15 -11.24
C ALA A 11 -4.92 -7.35 -10.81
N ARG A 12 -4.30 -8.52 -10.63
CA ARG A 12 -4.98 -9.76 -10.23
C ARG A 12 -5.00 -10.01 -8.72
N THR A 13 -4.28 -9.18 -7.96
CA THR A 13 -4.18 -9.31 -6.51
C THR A 13 -4.96 -8.18 -5.85
N SER A 14 -5.36 -8.41 -4.61
CA SER A 14 -5.96 -7.44 -3.70
C SER A 14 -5.21 -7.51 -2.37
N PHE A 15 -5.50 -6.57 -1.48
CA PHE A 15 -5.04 -6.62 -0.10
C PHE A 15 -5.60 -7.87 0.62
N ASP A 16 -4.77 -8.55 1.40
CA ASP A 16 -5.14 -9.70 2.24
C ASP A 16 -5.76 -9.21 3.55
N LYS A 17 -7.09 -9.25 3.64
CA LYS A 17 -7.84 -8.74 4.80
C LYS A 17 -7.57 -9.49 6.10
N ASN A 18 -6.98 -10.69 6.04
CA ASN A 18 -6.53 -11.41 7.24
C ASN A 18 -5.33 -10.74 7.91
N ARG A 19 -4.76 -9.71 7.28
CA ARG A 19 -3.63 -8.92 7.81
C ARG A 19 -4.08 -7.74 8.66
N PHE A 20 -5.38 -7.52 8.84
CA PHE A 20 -5.86 -6.53 9.80
C PHE A 20 -5.44 -6.91 11.21
N GLN A 21 -5.13 -5.89 12.01
CA GLN A 21 -4.73 -6.08 13.39
C GLN A 21 -5.92 -6.51 14.25
N ASN A 22 -7.11 -6.00 13.94
CA ASN A 22 -8.35 -6.33 14.62
C ASN A 22 -9.45 -6.74 13.62
N VAL A 23 -10.23 -7.76 13.98
CA VAL A 23 -11.37 -8.25 13.20
C VAL A 23 -12.49 -7.23 13.12
N SER A 24 -12.57 -6.32 14.09
CA SER A 24 -13.55 -5.23 14.11
C SER A 24 -13.20 -4.07 13.17
N GLU A 25 -11.99 -4.02 12.60
CA GLU A 25 -11.62 -2.95 11.66
C GLU A 25 -12.52 -2.97 10.42
N THR A 26 -12.97 -1.78 10.02
CA THR A 26 -13.83 -1.60 8.85
C THR A 26 -13.05 -1.04 7.68
N LEU A 27 -13.10 -1.71 6.53
CA LEU A 27 -12.44 -1.25 5.31
C LEU A 27 -13.16 -0.02 4.75
N HIS A 28 -12.42 1.07 4.54
CA HIS A 28 -12.93 2.28 3.89
C HIS A 28 -12.44 2.43 2.44
N MET A 29 -11.20 2.04 2.17
CA MET A 29 -10.60 2.18 0.84
C MET A 29 -9.55 1.12 0.60
N GLU A 30 -9.48 0.60 -0.63
CA GLU A 30 -8.38 -0.19 -1.13
C GLU A 30 -7.95 0.33 -2.50
N CYS A 31 -6.65 0.50 -2.73
CA CYS A 31 -6.13 0.89 -4.05
C CYS A 31 -4.71 0.38 -4.29
N LYS A 32 -4.33 0.31 -5.57
CA LYS A 32 -2.94 0.01 -5.98
C LYS A 32 -2.07 1.22 -5.72
N ALA A 33 -0.89 1.01 -5.15
CA ALA A 33 0.08 2.06 -4.92
C ALA A 33 1.52 1.55 -4.97
N GLU A 34 2.45 2.49 -4.88
CA GLU A 34 3.88 2.19 -4.81
C GLU A 34 4.45 2.76 -3.51
N MET A 35 5.09 1.89 -2.72
CA MET A 35 5.89 2.32 -1.57
C MET A 35 7.28 2.72 -2.07
N VAL A 36 7.53 4.02 -2.08
CA VAL A 36 8.81 4.61 -2.49
C VAL A 36 9.72 4.70 -1.26
N THR A 37 10.81 3.94 -1.28
CA THR A 37 11.89 4.02 -0.29
C THR A 37 13.15 4.59 -0.97
N PRO A 38 14.18 5.03 -0.22
CA PRO A 38 15.37 5.63 -0.82
C PRO A 38 16.07 4.77 -1.88
N LEU A 39 16.03 3.44 -1.74
CA LEU A 39 16.73 2.50 -2.63
C LEU A 39 15.81 1.80 -3.63
N VAL A 40 14.52 1.65 -3.33
CA VAL A 40 13.61 0.84 -4.15
C VAL A 40 12.18 1.36 -4.09
N THR A 41 11.48 1.27 -5.23
CA THR A 41 10.04 1.47 -5.34
C THR A 41 9.35 0.12 -5.42
N ASN A 42 8.54 -0.20 -4.41
CA ASN A 42 7.82 -1.47 -4.34
C ASN A 42 6.34 -1.27 -4.67
N PRO A 43 5.80 -1.89 -5.72
CA PRO A 43 4.38 -1.87 -6.01
C PRO A 43 3.61 -2.81 -5.07
N GLY A 44 2.36 -2.46 -4.77
CA GLY A 44 1.52 -3.20 -3.85
C GLY A 44 0.12 -2.60 -3.71
N HIS A 45 -0.55 -2.98 -2.63
CA HIS A 45 -1.90 -2.51 -2.31
C HIS A 45 -1.87 -1.69 -1.02
N VAL A 46 -2.49 -0.52 -1.05
CA VAL A 46 -2.81 0.27 0.13
C VAL A 46 -4.24 -0.03 0.54
N CYS A 47 -4.44 -0.23 1.83
CA CYS A 47 -5.73 -0.43 2.45
C CYS A 47 -5.88 0.55 3.61
N ILE A 48 -7.00 1.28 3.66
CA ILE A 48 -7.32 2.21 4.74
C ILE A 48 -8.55 1.69 5.46
N THR A 49 -8.40 1.50 6.76
CA THR A 49 -9.49 1.19 7.70
C THR A 49 -9.85 2.42 8.54
N ASP A 50 -10.77 2.25 9.47
CA ASP A 50 -11.10 3.24 10.49
C ASP A 50 -9.95 3.52 11.48
N GLU A 51 -9.05 2.55 11.68
CA GLU A 51 -7.96 2.67 12.65
C GLU A 51 -6.56 2.77 12.02
N ASN A 52 -6.35 2.15 10.86
CA ASN A 52 -5.02 1.91 10.30
C ASN A 52 -4.95 2.17 8.79
N LEU A 53 -3.75 2.57 8.35
CA LEU A 53 -3.32 2.53 6.96
C LEU A 53 -2.34 1.36 6.81
N TYR A 54 -2.66 0.43 5.94
CA TYR A 54 -1.83 -0.70 5.59
C TYR A 54 -1.26 -0.57 4.19
N PHE A 55 -0.06 -1.09 3.99
CA PHE A 55 0.54 -1.31 2.69
C PHE A 55 1.05 -2.75 2.58
N GLN A 56 0.58 -3.49 1.58
CA GLN A 56 1.03 -4.84 1.28
C GLN A 56 1.88 -4.85 0.01
N PRO A 57 3.21 -5.04 0.10
CA PRO A 57 4.08 -5.14 -1.06
C PRO A 57 3.80 -6.43 -1.86
N LEU A 58 3.83 -6.32 -3.20
CA LEU A 58 3.62 -7.46 -4.10
C LEU A 58 4.70 -8.55 -3.95
N ASN A 59 5.89 -8.17 -3.53
CA ASN A 59 7.02 -9.07 -3.30
C ASN A 59 7.17 -9.53 -1.83
N GLY A 60 6.31 -9.06 -0.91
CA GLY A 60 6.37 -9.41 0.52
C GLY A 60 7.59 -8.84 1.28
N TYR A 61 8.37 -7.93 0.68
CA TYR A 61 9.59 -7.35 1.27
C TYR A 61 9.43 -5.85 1.54
N PRO A 62 10.00 -5.28 2.62
CA PRO A 62 10.81 -5.93 3.67
C PRO A 62 10.00 -6.71 4.70
N LYS A 63 8.68 -6.50 4.75
CA LYS A 63 7.74 -7.22 5.61
C LYS A 63 6.48 -7.53 4.80
N PRO A 64 5.69 -8.57 5.17
CA PRO A 64 4.49 -8.94 4.45
C PRO A 64 3.45 -7.82 4.37
N VAL A 65 3.32 -7.00 5.42
CA VAL A 65 2.49 -5.80 5.48
C VAL A 65 3.20 -4.74 6.31
N VAL A 66 3.12 -3.50 5.87
CA VAL A 66 3.51 -2.29 6.60
C VAL A 66 2.24 -1.66 7.17
N GLN A 67 2.23 -1.36 8.46
CA GLN A 67 1.08 -0.77 9.16
C GLN A 67 1.46 0.60 9.72
N VAL A 68 0.54 1.56 9.58
CA VAL A 68 0.59 2.87 10.21
C VAL A 68 -0.75 3.15 10.88
N THR A 69 -0.77 3.25 12.21
CA THR A 69 -1.99 3.64 12.93
C THR A 69 -2.35 5.07 12.60
N LEU A 70 -3.60 5.33 12.20
CA LEU A 70 -4.04 6.67 11.76
C LEU A 70 -3.88 7.70 12.87
N ARG A 71 -4.07 7.32 14.14
CA ARG A 71 -3.83 8.17 15.31
C ARG A 71 -2.38 8.67 15.42
N SER A 72 -1.42 7.95 14.85
CA SER A 72 0.00 8.33 14.87
C SER A 72 0.39 9.29 13.75
N VAL A 73 -0.47 9.43 12.72
CA VAL A 73 -0.20 10.27 11.54
C VAL A 73 -0.36 11.74 11.92
N ARG A 74 0.75 12.49 11.88
CA ARG A 74 0.74 13.92 12.22
C ARG A 74 0.42 14.82 11.03
N ARG A 75 0.86 14.44 9.83
CA ARG A 75 0.76 15.25 8.60
C ARG A 75 0.72 14.34 7.38
N ILE A 76 -0.06 14.76 6.38
CA ILE A 76 -0.14 14.12 5.06
C ILE A 76 0.17 15.20 4.02
N TYR A 77 1.10 14.92 3.12
CA TYR A 77 1.51 15.86 2.07
C TYR A 77 1.24 15.27 0.69
N LYS A 78 0.63 16.07 -0.18
CA LYS A 78 0.55 15.74 -1.60
C LYS A 78 1.94 15.92 -2.23
N ARG A 79 2.41 14.92 -2.99
CA ARG A 79 3.75 14.88 -3.59
C ARG A 79 3.67 14.35 -5.02
N ARG A 80 4.59 14.83 -5.87
CA ARG A 80 4.82 14.29 -7.23
C ARG A 80 5.75 13.10 -7.14
N HIS A 81 5.57 12.14 -8.04
CA HIS A 81 6.50 11.02 -8.21
C HIS A 81 6.71 10.76 -9.70
N SER A 82 7.95 10.50 -10.13
CA SER A 82 8.27 10.18 -11.54
C SER A 82 7.73 11.22 -12.54
N LEU A 83 7.83 12.51 -12.19
CA LEU A 83 7.34 13.65 -12.99
C LEU A 83 5.81 13.64 -13.23
N SER A 84 5.05 12.84 -12.49
CA SER A 84 3.59 12.87 -12.57
C SER A 84 3.02 14.22 -12.10
N PRO A 85 1.91 14.68 -12.71
CA PRO A 85 1.22 15.87 -12.24
C PRO A 85 0.61 15.64 -10.84
N LEU A 86 0.41 16.74 -10.11
CA LEU A 86 -0.32 16.74 -8.82
C LEU A 86 -1.81 16.69 -9.07
#